data_AF-A0A645DDD5-F1
#
_entry.id   AF-A0A645DDD5-F1
#
_cell.length_a   1.000
_cell.length_b   1.000
_cell.length_c   1.000
_cell.angle_alpha   90.00
_cell.angle_beta   90.00
_cell.angle_gamma   90.00
#
_symmetry.space_group_name_H-M   'P 1'
#
loop_
_entity.id
_entity.type
_entity.pdbx_description
1 polymer ?
#
loop_
_entity_poly.entity_id
_entity_poly.type
_entity_poly.pdbx_seq_one_letter_code
_entity_poly.pdbx_strand_id
1 'polypeptide(L)'
;MRGGDVLVGEDGSLVRVIAAPQKVLHISWCREHGSPFDLMRAAYHLGNRHVPIELQPGHLKIEPDHVLADMLRSMHMIVREAELPFEPEGGAYGGHVTNDGHSHHAHAGHGHSHDHHAHDHSHEARHHHDHGLDCEHSRDKADGNHG
;
A
#
# COMPACT_ATOMS: atom_id res chain seq x y z
N MET A 1 -9.56 19.34 -7.23
CA MET A 1 -9.87 20.68 -6.70
C MET A 1 -9.56 20.63 -5.21
N ARG A 2 -8.50 21.32 -4.78
CA ARG A 2 -8.04 21.37 -3.39
C ARG A 2 -8.45 22.70 -2.76
N GLY A 3 -8.45 22.80 -1.44
CA GLY A 3 -8.60 24.09 -0.79
C GLY A 3 -7.43 24.99 -1.10
N GLY A 4 -7.73 26.24 -1.42
CA GLY A 4 -6.73 27.20 -1.89
C GLY A 4 -6.59 27.28 -3.41
N ASP A 5 -7.23 26.40 -4.19
CA ASP A 5 -7.34 26.60 -5.63
C ASP A 5 -8.10 27.91 -5.88
N VAL A 6 -7.48 28.80 -6.66
CA VAL A 6 -8.08 30.06 -7.09
C VAL A 6 -8.60 29.87 -8.50
N LEU A 7 -9.92 29.75 -8.64
CA LEU A 7 -10.54 29.84 -9.95
C LEU A 7 -10.62 31.30 -10.36
N VAL A 8 -10.14 31.60 -11.56
CA VAL A 8 -10.29 32.92 -12.18
C VAL A 8 -11.57 32.90 -13.02
N GLY A 9 -12.57 33.67 -12.62
CA GLY A 9 -13.73 33.94 -13.46
C GLY A 9 -13.33 34.74 -14.69
N GLU A 10 -14.08 34.64 -15.78
CA GLU A 10 -13.85 35.44 -17.00
C GLU A 10 -13.94 36.97 -16.75
N ASP A 11 -14.44 37.36 -15.58
CA ASP A 11 -14.53 38.72 -15.05
C ASP A 11 -13.36 39.13 -14.12
N GLY A 12 -12.37 38.25 -13.92
CA GLY A 12 -11.22 38.47 -13.04
C GLY A 12 -11.45 38.19 -11.55
N SER A 13 -12.61 37.63 -11.18
CA SER A 13 -12.90 37.22 -9.80
C SER A 13 -12.07 36.00 -9.38
N LEU A 14 -11.59 35.97 -8.13
CA LEU A 14 -10.82 34.86 -7.55
C LEU A 14 -11.71 34.07 -6.58
N VAL A 15 -12.12 32.86 -6.97
CA VAL A 15 -12.89 31.95 -6.09
C VAL A 15 -11.93 30.99 -5.41
N ARG A 16 -11.77 31.12 -4.09
CA ARG A 16 -11.00 30.19 -3.27
C ARG A 16 -11.87 28.99 -2.93
N VAL A 17 -11.46 27.81 -3.36
CA VAL A 17 -12.06 26.56 -2.91
C VAL A 17 -11.67 26.35 -1.46
N ILE A 18 -12.63 25.96 -0.62
CA ILE A 18 -12.40 25.56 0.77
C ILE A 18 -13.09 24.21 0.92
N ALA A 19 -12.35 23.17 1.29
CA ALA A 19 -12.98 21.89 1.59
C ALA A 19 -14.02 22.06 2.71
N ALA A 20 -15.24 21.57 2.46
CA ALA A 20 -16.30 21.61 3.46
C ALA A 20 -15.91 20.70 4.64
N PRO A 21 -16.27 21.07 5.89
CA PRO A 21 -16.09 20.18 7.03
C PRO A 21 -16.82 18.85 6.81
N GLN A 22 -16.16 17.75 7.14
CA GLN A 22 -16.74 16.41 7.13
C GLN A 22 -16.16 15.56 8.27
N LYS A 23 -16.80 14.43 8.54
CA LYS A 23 -16.31 13.46 9.53
C LYS A 23 -14.96 12.92 9.11
N VAL A 24 -13.98 13.03 10.00
CA VAL A 24 -12.64 12.48 9.83
C VAL A 24 -12.16 11.87 11.14
N LEU A 25 -11.18 10.98 11.04
CA LEU A 25 -10.31 10.67 12.14
C LEU A 25 -9.15 11.65 12.13
N HIS A 26 -8.90 12.30 13.25
CA HIS A 26 -7.75 13.15 13.51
C HIS A 26 -6.75 12.39 14.38
N ILE A 27 -5.56 12.15 13.83
CA ILE A 27 -4.51 11.30 14.42
C ILE A 27 -3.34 12.18 14.85
N SER A 28 -2.95 12.08 16.12
CA SER A 28 -1.76 12.75 16.66
C SER A 28 -0.95 11.79 17.53
N TRP A 29 0.35 12.04 17.69
CA TRP A 29 1.14 11.31 18.67
C TRP A 29 0.89 11.83 20.09
N CYS A 30 1.09 10.98 21.10
CA CYS A 30 1.10 11.41 22.49
C CYS A 30 2.37 12.25 22.75
N ARG A 31 2.22 13.48 23.23
CA ARG A 31 3.38 14.36 23.54
C ARG A 31 4.20 13.89 24.74
N GLU A 32 3.63 13.06 25.61
CA GLU A 32 4.30 12.56 26.82
C GLU A 32 5.08 11.27 26.57
N HIS A 33 4.51 10.35 25.77
CA HIS A 33 5.04 9.00 25.58
C HIS A 33 5.48 8.67 24.14
N GLY A 34 5.11 9.51 23.17
CA GLY A 34 5.41 9.31 21.76
C GLY A 34 6.29 10.42 21.19
N SER A 35 6.61 10.28 19.92
CA SER A 35 7.47 11.20 19.17
C SER A 35 6.81 11.61 17.85
N PRO A 36 7.22 12.74 17.24
CA PRO A 36 6.79 13.08 15.88
C PRO A 36 7.09 11.98 14.84
N PHE A 37 8.13 11.17 15.08
CA PHE A 37 8.49 10.06 14.19
C PHE A 37 7.42 8.96 14.16
N ASP A 38 6.62 8.81 15.21
CA ASP A 38 5.53 7.83 15.24
C ASP A 38 4.40 8.18 14.27
N LEU A 39 4.17 9.47 13.99
CA LEU A 39 3.29 9.88 12.89
C LEU A 39 3.83 9.46 11.53
N MET A 40 5.14 9.55 11.30
CA MET A 40 5.73 9.07 10.04
C MET A 40 5.53 7.57 9.88
N ARG A 41 5.68 6.79 10.96
CA ARG A 41 5.40 5.34 10.94
C ARG A 41 3.92 5.07 10.67
N ALA A 42 3.01 5.81 11.29
CA ALA A 42 1.57 5.72 11.01
C ALA A 42 1.25 6.02 9.54
N ALA A 43 1.78 7.12 9.01
CA ALA A 43 1.62 7.50 7.61
C ALA A 43 2.15 6.42 6.65
N TYR A 44 3.31 5.82 6.96
CA TYR A 44 3.87 4.70 6.20
C TYR A 44 2.92 3.49 6.15
N HIS A 45 2.38 3.07 7.29
CA HIS A 45 1.47 1.92 7.34
C HIS A 45 0.12 2.19 6.65
N LEU A 46 -0.40 3.42 6.75
CA LEU A 46 -1.61 3.83 6.03
C LEU A 46 -1.36 3.89 4.51
N GLY A 47 -0.19 4.41 4.10
CA GLY A 47 0.22 4.45 2.70
C GLY A 47 0.34 3.06 2.06
N ASN A 48 0.89 2.08 2.79
CA ASN A 48 0.93 0.66 2.37
C ASN A 48 -0.46 0.04 2.15
N ARG A 49 -1.52 0.69 2.65
CA ARG A 49 -2.91 0.26 2.51
C ARG A 49 -3.68 1.10 1.48
N HIS A 50 -3.00 2.01 0.78
CA HIS A 50 -3.59 2.95 -0.17
C HIS A 50 -4.76 3.77 0.41
N VAL A 51 -4.67 4.11 1.70
CA VAL A 51 -5.68 4.94 2.37
C VAL A 51 -5.51 6.40 1.90
N PRO A 52 -6.58 7.12 1.54
CA PRO A 52 -6.52 8.57 1.36
C PRO A 52 -6.15 9.24 2.69
N ILE A 53 -5.03 9.96 2.71
CA ILE A 53 -4.48 10.57 3.93
C ILE A 53 -4.14 12.03 3.65
N GLU A 54 -4.57 12.93 4.52
CA GLU A 54 -4.03 14.29 4.58
C GLU A 54 -2.86 14.33 5.56
N LEU A 55 -1.72 14.81 5.10
CA LEU A 55 -0.47 14.88 5.87
C LEU A 55 -0.28 16.29 6.44
N GLN A 56 -0.09 16.40 7.75
CA GLN A 56 0.35 17.64 8.40
C GLN A 56 1.51 17.32 9.36
N PRO A 57 2.43 18.27 9.63
CA PRO A 57 3.55 18.02 10.54
C PRO A 57 3.12 17.58 11.95
N GLY A 58 1.93 18.02 12.38
CA GLY A 58 1.39 17.80 13.71
C GLY A 58 0.35 16.69 13.82
N HIS A 59 -0.21 16.23 12.70
CA HIS A 59 -1.33 15.31 12.69
C HIS A 59 -1.57 14.69 11.31
N LEU A 60 -2.37 13.63 11.27
CA LEU A 60 -2.90 13.06 10.03
C LEU A 60 -4.42 13.14 10.08
N LYS A 61 -5.06 13.25 8.92
CA LYS A 61 -6.49 12.99 8.79
C LYS A 61 -6.74 11.85 7.81
N ILE A 62 -7.73 11.03 8.11
CA ILE A 62 -8.28 10.00 7.21
C ILE A 62 -9.79 9.95 7.36
N GLU A 63 -10.47 9.29 6.43
CA GLU A 63 -11.90 9.01 6.56
C GLU A 63 -12.19 8.06 7.74
N PRO A 64 -13.40 8.11 8.34
CA PRO A 64 -13.78 7.23 9.45
C PRO A 64 -13.74 5.75 9.07
N ASP A 65 -12.76 5.04 9.63
CA ASP A 65 -12.64 3.58 9.53
C ASP A 65 -12.21 3.03 10.90
N HIS A 66 -13.04 2.15 11.47
CA HIS A 66 -12.80 1.59 12.80
C HIS A 66 -11.62 0.61 12.84
N VAL A 67 -11.37 -0.14 11.77
CA VAL A 67 -10.24 -1.08 11.67
C VAL A 67 -8.93 -0.29 11.64
N LEU A 68 -8.89 0.78 10.84
CA LEU A 68 -7.73 1.68 10.81
C LEU A 68 -7.54 2.40 12.14
N ALA A 69 -8.63 2.83 12.79
CA ALA A 69 -8.57 3.45 14.10
C ALA A 69 -7.95 2.52 15.16
N ASP A 70 -8.35 1.25 15.18
CA ASP A 70 -7.83 0.27 16.15
C ASP A 70 -6.37 -0.08 15.88
N MET A 71 -5.99 -0.23 14.62
CA MET A 71 -4.57 -0.35 14.23
C MET A 71 -3.77 0.85 14.76
N LEU A 72 -4.22 2.07 14.51
CA LEU A 72 -3.51 3.29 14.91
C LEU A 72 -3.41 3.41 16.45
N ARG A 73 -4.46 3.03 17.17
CA ARG A 73 -4.45 2.94 18.64
C ARG A 73 -3.47 1.89 19.14
N SER A 74 -3.35 0.74 18.47
CA SER A 74 -2.35 -0.29 18.80
C SER A 74 -0.91 0.19 18.60
N MET A 75 -0.73 1.19 17.72
CA MET A 75 0.54 1.91 17.54
C MET A 75 0.71 3.08 18.52
N HIS A 76 -0.10 3.16 19.57
CA HIS A 76 -0.08 4.20 20.60
C HIS A 76 -0.39 5.61 20.08
N MET A 77 -1.10 5.73 18.96
CA MET A 77 -1.58 7.02 18.46
C MET A 77 -2.85 7.46 19.18
N ILE A 78 -2.99 8.78 19.33
CA ILE A 78 -4.24 9.40 19.78
C ILE A 78 -5.11 9.57 18.54
N VAL A 79 -6.25 8.87 18.51
CA VAL A 79 -7.22 8.92 17.41
C VAL A 79 -8.52 9.52 17.93
N ARG A 80 -8.99 10.61 17.31
CA ARG A 80 -10.24 11.31 17.68
C ARG A 80 -11.10 11.53 16.45
N GLU A 81 -12.41 11.33 16.58
CA GLU A 81 -13.37 11.77 15.56
C GLU A 81 -13.54 13.29 15.63
N ALA A 82 -13.59 13.94 14.47
CA ALA A 82 -13.81 15.38 14.35
C ALA A 82 -14.55 15.71 13.04
N GLU A 83 -15.24 16.85 13.02
CA GLU A 83 -15.83 17.44 11.80
C GLU A 83 -14.86 18.52 11.29
N LEU A 84 -14.04 18.19 10.30
CA LEU A 84 -12.97 19.06 9.79
C LEU A 84 -12.89 19.00 8.26
N PRO A 85 -12.40 20.04 7.59
CA PRO A 85 -12.02 19.97 6.18
C PRO A 85 -11.02 18.83 5.94
N PHE A 86 -11.13 18.14 4.81
CA PHE A 86 -10.26 17.02 4.47
C PHE A 86 -9.73 17.14 3.04
N GLU A 87 -8.41 17.15 2.92
CA GLU A 87 -7.68 17.34 1.66
C GLU A 87 -6.59 16.28 1.55
N PRO A 88 -6.95 15.03 1.22
CA PRO A 88 -5.98 13.95 1.12
C PRO A 88 -4.96 14.22 0.02
N GLU A 89 -3.74 13.74 0.23
CA GLU A 89 -2.71 13.81 -0.79
C GLU A 89 -3.13 13.02 -2.03
N GLY A 90 -2.82 13.58 -3.21
CA GLY A 90 -3.04 12.90 -4.48
C GLY A 90 -2.16 11.66 -4.54
N GLY A 91 -2.75 10.51 -4.88
CA GLY A 91 -1.98 9.27 -5.03
C GLY A 91 -0.84 9.44 -6.05
N ALA A 92 0.29 8.77 -5.81
CA ALA A 92 1.50 8.88 -6.64
C ALA A 92 1.30 8.45 -8.12
N TYR A 93 0.17 7.84 -8.44
CA TYR A 93 -0.17 7.31 -9.77
C TYR A 93 -1.42 7.99 -10.38
N GLY A 94 -1.81 9.16 -9.89
CA GLY A 94 -2.95 9.94 -10.38
C GLY A 94 -2.74 10.53 -11.78
N GLY A 95 -2.72 9.67 -12.80
CA GLY A 95 -2.60 10.04 -14.22
C GLY A 95 -3.15 9.01 -15.21
N HIS A 96 -3.69 7.87 -14.77
CA HIS A 96 -4.31 6.89 -15.67
C HIS A 96 -5.54 6.23 -15.06
N VAL A 97 -6.57 7.02 -14.84
CA VAL A 97 -7.94 6.51 -14.90
C VAL A 97 -8.72 7.45 -15.81
N THR A 98 -8.42 7.39 -17.11
CA THR A 98 -9.34 7.90 -18.12
C THR A 98 -10.59 7.03 -18.04
N ASN A 99 -11.65 7.67 -17.57
CA ASN A 99 -13.01 7.19 -17.66
C ASN A 99 -13.42 7.17 -19.14
N ASP A 100 -13.01 6.15 -19.89
CA ASP A 100 -13.52 5.88 -21.24
C ASP A 100 -13.62 4.36 -21.42
N GLY A 101 -14.85 3.87 -21.32
CA GLY A 101 -15.19 2.54 -21.78
C GLY A 101 -15.09 2.48 -23.29
N HIS A 102 -14.00 1.92 -23.83
CA HIS A 102 -14.01 1.30 -25.15
C HIS A 102 -13.03 0.13 -25.20
N SER A 103 -13.61 -1.06 -25.14
CA SER A 103 -13.01 -2.32 -25.56
C SER A 103 -12.56 -2.24 -27.01
N HIS A 104 -11.26 -2.11 -27.27
CA HIS A 104 -10.67 -2.45 -28.56
C HIS A 104 -9.35 -3.17 -28.36
N HIS A 105 -9.42 -4.51 -28.29
CA HIS A 105 -8.30 -5.36 -28.70
C HIS A 105 -8.06 -5.14 -30.20
N ALA A 106 -7.35 -4.07 -30.53
CA ALA A 106 -6.75 -3.92 -31.85
C ALA A 106 -5.50 -4.81 -31.89
N HIS A 107 -5.68 -6.03 -32.38
CA HIS A 107 -4.58 -6.88 -32.84
C HIS A 107 -3.91 -6.18 -34.04
N ALA A 108 -2.94 -5.31 -33.76
CA ALA A 108 -1.96 -4.86 -34.73
C ALA A 108 -0.78 -5.83 -34.67
N GLY A 109 -0.74 -6.74 -35.64
CA GLY A 109 0.27 -7.78 -35.74
C GLY A 109 1.70 -7.25 -35.86
N HIS A 110 2.58 -7.82 -35.05
CA HIS A 110 3.96 -8.05 -35.45
C HIS A 110 4.25 -9.55 -35.36
N GLY A 111 4.13 -10.20 -36.51
CA GLY A 111 4.64 -11.55 -36.69
C GLY A 111 6.16 -11.52 -36.70
N HIS A 112 6.77 -12.12 -35.69
CA HIS A 112 8.13 -12.63 -35.79
C HIS A 112 8.03 -14.13 -36.09
N SER A 113 8.07 -14.44 -37.38
CA SER A 113 8.35 -15.77 -37.89
C SER A 113 9.78 -16.13 -37.52
N HIS A 114 9.97 -17.11 -36.64
CA HIS A 114 11.24 -17.82 -36.53
C HIS A 114 11.04 -19.20 -37.12
N ASP A 115 11.54 -19.30 -38.35
CA ASP A 115 11.65 -20.48 -39.17
C ASP A 115 12.69 -21.45 -38.60
N HIS A 116 12.57 -22.70 -39.02
CA HIS A 116 13.12 -23.91 -38.39
C HIS A 116 14.64 -24.06 -38.52
N HIS A 117 15.30 -24.45 -37.43
CA HIS A 117 16.47 -25.34 -37.50
C HIS A 117 16.29 -26.54 -36.58
N ALA A 118 16.03 -27.68 -37.22
CA ALA A 118 16.01 -29.00 -36.64
C ALA A 118 17.44 -29.43 -36.25
N HIS A 119 17.59 -29.94 -35.03
CA HIS A 119 18.58 -30.97 -34.72
C HIS A 119 17.88 -32.04 -33.87
N ASP A 120 17.67 -33.19 -34.51
CA ASP A 120 17.39 -34.47 -33.89
C ASP A 120 18.59 -34.92 -33.04
N HIS A 121 18.33 -35.49 -31.86
CA HIS A 121 18.88 -36.78 -31.40
C HIS A 121 18.17 -37.24 -30.11
N SER A 122 17.15 -38.05 -30.33
CA SER A 122 16.71 -39.26 -29.60
C SER A 122 17.43 -39.76 -28.31
N HIS A 123 16.56 -40.05 -27.31
CA HIS A 123 16.45 -41.19 -26.37
C HIS A 123 17.51 -41.50 -25.28
N GLU A 124 17.08 -41.44 -24.00
CA GLU A 124 16.76 -42.60 -23.12
C GLU A 124 16.24 -42.05 -21.76
N ALA A 125 14.96 -42.17 -21.42
CA ALA A 125 14.29 -43.30 -20.76
C ALA A 125 14.64 -43.50 -19.26
N ARG A 126 13.66 -43.14 -18.39
CA ARG A 126 13.16 -43.79 -17.13
C ARG A 126 12.96 -42.74 -16.00
N HIS A 127 11.72 -42.34 -15.65
CA HIS A 127 10.74 -43.03 -14.76
C HIS A 127 11.42 -43.44 -13.41
N HIS A 128 10.96 -43.19 -12.19
CA HIS A 128 9.66 -42.84 -11.60
C HIS A 128 9.85 -42.78 -10.05
N HIS A 129 8.98 -42.02 -9.37
CA HIS A 129 8.40 -42.21 -8.01
C HIS A 129 9.21 -42.32 -6.70
N ASP A 130 8.88 -41.36 -5.81
CA ASP A 130 8.36 -41.46 -4.43
C ASP A 130 8.56 -42.75 -3.61
N HIS A 131 9.04 -42.57 -2.37
CA HIS A 131 8.71 -43.19 -1.07
C HIS A 131 9.77 -42.62 -0.09
N GLY A 132 9.48 -41.96 1.02
CA GLY A 132 8.56 -42.31 2.10
C GLY A 132 9.40 -42.49 3.38
N LEU A 133 9.03 -41.80 4.46
CA LEU A 133 9.53 -41.96 5.85
C LEU A 133 10.95 -41.37 6.05
N ASP A 134 11.34 -40.74 7.16
CA ASP A 134 11.19 -41.17 8.55
C ASP A 134 11.12 -39.99 9.54
N CYS A 135 10.37 -40.23 10.61
CA CYS A 135 10.26 -39.42 11.81
C CYS A 135 11.53 -39.39 12.67
N GLU A 136 11.56 -38.40 13.56
CA GLU A 136 12.37 -38.15 14.76
C GLU A 136 13.14 -39.33 15.36
N HIS A 137 14.27 -39.06 16.04
CA HIS A 137 14.57 -39.61 17.37
C HIS A 137 15.69 -38.84 18.08
N SER A 138 15.36 -38.36 19.28
CA SER A 138 16.23 -37.84 20.32
C SER A 138 17.41 -38.76 20.64
N ARG A 139 18.60 -38.22 20.88
CA ARG A 139 19.57 -38.72 21.89
C ARG A 139 20.39 -37.59 22.48
N ASP A 140 19.98 -37.20 23.69
CA ASP A 140 20.84 -36.87 24.82
C ASP A 140 22.06 -37.82 24.89
N LYS A 141 23.23 -37.31 25.25
CA LYS A 141 24.33 -38.01 25.96
C LYS A 141 25.43 -37.00 26.32
N ALA A 142 25.44 -36.63 27.59
CA ALA A 142 26.64 -36.27 28.33
C ALA A 142 27.69 -37.41 28.29
N ASP A 143 28.95 -37.02 28.49
CA ASP A 143 30.14 -37.76 28.98
C ASP A 143 31.36 -37.16 28.23
N GLY A 144 32.41 -36.62 28.83
CA GLY A 144 33.08 -37.03 30.06
C GLY A 144 34.48 -37.56 29.70
N ASN A 145 35.51 -36.71 29.86
CA ASN A 145 36.87 -37.03 30.29
C ASN A 145 37.81 -37.93 29.42
N HIS A 146 39.01 -37.39 29.12
CA HIS A 146 40.37 -37.94 29.33
C HIS A 146 41.32 -37.68 28.15
N GLY A 147 42.50 -37.13 28.48
CA GLY A 147 43.69 -37.10 27.63
C GLY A 147 44.53 -35.87 27.82
#